data_AF-A0A2E5V5W0-F1
#
_entry.id   AF-A0A2E5V5W0-F1
#
_cell.length_a   1.000
_cell.length_b   1.000
_cell.length_c   1.000
_cell.angle_alpha   90.00
_cell.angle_beta   90.00
_cell.angle_gamma   90.00
#
_symmetry.space_group_name_H-M   'P 1'
#
loop_
_entity.id
_entity.type
_entity.pdbx_description
1 polymer ?
#
loop_
_entity_poly.entity_id
_entity_poly.type
_entity_poly.pdbx_seq_one_letter_code
_entity_poly.pdbx_strand_id
1 'polypeptide(L)'
;MLRVFSVIIIFGLNSSNLLAQHHKMDGHKHDYQKGSHNIKVKDSWSRASVSKNGVVYLTIYNHGKYSENLLGASASVAKKVQLHTHKLENGILRMRHLKSISIPSRSFLHLKPGGHHIMLIGLIKKLKKGNSFSLKLRFEKAGKVLVNVNIRHAGALGNQSHHHSLPTTKHHKH
;
A
#
# COMPACT_ATOMS: atom_id res chain seq x y z
N MET A 1 -27.00 -62.69 -46.00
CA MET A 1 -27.82 -61.75 -45.20
C MET A 1 -27.32 -61.76 -43.76
N LEU A 2 -26.42 -60.84 -43.42
CA LEU A 2 -25.77 -60.77 -42.11
C LEU A 2 -26.42 -59.62 -41.32
N ARG A 3 -26.98 -59.94 -40.15
CA ARG A 3 -27.70 -58.99 -39.28
C ARG A 3 -26.72 -58.19 -38.42
N VAL A 4 -26.99 -56.90 -38.33
CA VAL A 4 -26.23 -55.84 -37.65
C VAL A 4 -26.38 -55.98 -36.13
N PHE A 5 -25.27 -55.99 -35.38
CA PHE A 5 -25.26 -55.94 -33.92
C PHE A 5 -25.04 -54.49 -33.44
N SER A 6 -26.00 -53.95 -32.69
CA SER A 6 -25.87 -52.70 -31.95
C SER A 6 -25.04 -52.91 -30.68
N VAL A 7 -24.01 -52.08 -30.49
CA VAL A 7 -23.17 -52.02 -29.29
C VAL A 7 -23.85 -51.16 -28.23
N ILE A 8 -24.08 -51.75 -27.05
CA ILE A 8 -24.61 -51.09 -25.84
C ILE A 8 -23.42 -50.63 -24.99
N ILE A 9 -23.35 -49.32 -24.73
CA ILE A 9 -22.38 -48.69 -23.82
C ILE A 9 -22.95 -48.78 -22.40
N ILE A 10 -22.30 -49.54 -21.51
CA ILE A 10 -22.64 -49.57 -20.08
C ILE A 10 -21.56 -48.79 -19.32
N PHE A 11 -21.96 -47.63 -18.78
CA PHE A 11 -21.19 -46.80 -17.85
C PHE A 11 -21.06 -47.51 -16.50
N GLY A 12 -19.82 -47.78 -16.08
CA GLY A 12 -19.52 -48.28 -14.74
C GLY A 12 -19.55 -47.16 -13.71
N LEU A 13 -20.46 -47.27 -12.74
CA LEU A 13 -20.45 -46.53 -11.49
C LEU A 13 -19.98 -47.49 -10.39
N ASN A 14 -18.76 -47.28 -9.88
CA ASN A 14 -18.30 -47.90 -8.64
C ASN A 14 -18.31 -46.83 -7.55
N SER A 15 -19.14 -47.02 -6.54
CA SER A 15 -19.23 -46.18 -5.35
C SER A 15 -18.38 -46.77 -4.24
N SER A 16 -17.50 -45.97 -3.65
CA SER A 16 -17.05 -46.20 -2.27
C SER A 16 -16.63 -44.89 -1.61
N ASN A 17 -17.19 -44.67 -0.43
CA ASN A 17 -17.03 -43.51 0.44
C ASN A 17 -15.57 -43.32 0.88
N LEU A 18 -15.09 -42.07 0.89
CA LEU A 18 -13.90 -41.69 1.65
C LEU A 18 -14.13 -40.34 2.34
N LEU A 19 -14.26 -40.45 3.66
CA LEU A 19 -13.75 -39.59 4.71
C LEU A 19 -13.97 -38.06 4.56
N ALA A 20 -14.95 -37.58 5.32
CA ALA A 20 -15.10 -36.19 5.68
C ALA A 20 -13.81 -35.67 6.37
N GLN A 21 -13.04 -34.87 5.65
CA GLN A 21 -12.05 -33.96 6.24
C GLN A 21 -12.65 -32.56 6.29
N HIS A 22 -13.11 -32.21 7.48
CA HIS A 22 -13.56 -30.88 7.86
C HIS A 22 -12.32 -29.99 8.07
N HIS A 23 -11.70 -29.50 6.99
CA HIS A 23 -10.69 -28.45 7.09
C HIS A 23 -11.38 -27.08 7.16
N LYS A 24 -11.40 -26.53 8.37
CA LYS A 24 -11.63 -25.09 8.60
C LYS A 24 -10.64 -24.30 7.73
N MET A 25 -11.16 -23.60 6.73
CA MET A 25 -10.42 -22.57 6.01
C MET A 25 -10.43 -21.31 6.88
N ASP A 26 -9.46 -21.20 7.78
CA ASP A 26 -9.16 -19.94 8.44
C ASP A 26 -8.58 -18.97 7.39
N GLY A 27 -9.29 -17.86 7.21
CA GLY A 27 -9.04 -16.87 6.19
C GLY A 27 -7.65 -16.25 6.28
N HIS A 28 -6.75 -16.70 5.41
CA HIS A 28 -5.58 -15.92 5.04
C HIS A 28 -6.05 -14.70 4.24
N LYS A 29 -6.06 -13.55 4.89
CA LYS A 29 -6.15 -12.25 4.23
C LYS A 29 -4.90 -12.10 3.36
N HIS A 30 -5.01 -12.45 2.08
CA HIS A 30 -4.00 -12.14 1.10
C HIS A 30 -3.98 -10.63 0.91
N ASP A 31 -2.95 -9.97 1.46
CA ASP A 31 -2.64 -8.58 1.18
C ASP A 31 -2.56 -8.39 -0.34
N TYR A 32 -3.57 -7.73 -0.89
CA TYR A 32 -3.74 -7.56 -2.32
C TYR A 32 -2.72 -6.54 -2.86
N GLN A 33 -1.53 -7.03 -3.24
CA GLN A 33 -0.50 -6.29 -3.97
C GLN A 33 -0.42 -6.83 -5.40
N LYS A 34 -1.32 -6.38 -6.28
CA LYS A 34 -1.19 -6.65 -7.72
C LYS A 34 -0.28 -5.57 -8.31
N GLY A 35 1.01 -5.88 -8.43
CA GLY A 35 2.04 -5.01 -9.00
C GLY A 35 3.12 -5.81 -9.72
N SER A 36 3.83 -5.16 -10.65
CA SER A 36 4.99 -5.70 -11.35
C SER A 36 5.94 -6.41 -10.40
N HIS A 37 6.46 -7.58 -10.81
CA HIS A 37 7.34 -8.42 -9.99
C HIS A 37 8.48 -7.67 -9.31
N ASN A 38 8.91 -6.50 -9.82
CA ASN A 38 10.07 -5.74 -9.35
C ASN A 38 9.76 -4.58 -8.37
N ILE A 39 8.49 -4.29 -8.07
CA ILE A 39 8.11 -3.21 -7.15
C ILE A 39 7.37 -3.79 -5.95
N LYS A 40 7.89 -3.52 -4.76
CA LYS A 40 7.24 -3.87 -3.48
C LYS A 40 6.85 -2.61 -2.73
N VAL A 41 5.63 -2.56 -2.22
CA VAL A 41 5.15 -1.45 -1.40
C VAL A 41 4.82 -1.95 0.00
N LYS A 42 5.39 -1.31 1.01
CA LYS A 42 5.18 -1.67 2.42
C LYS A 42 4.80 -0.45 3.25
N ASP A 43 4.34 -0.71 4.47
CA ASP A 43 4.07 0.30 5.49
C ASP A 43 3.17 1.43 4.97
N SER A 44 2.09 1.08 4.27
CA SER A 44 1.20 2.07 3.66
C SER A 44 0.14 2.55 4.64
N TRP A 45 0.16 3.85 4.93
CA TRP A 45 -0.76 4.44 5.89
C TRP A 45 -1.09 5.91 5.60
N SER A 46 -2.21 6.35 6.14
CA SER A 46 -2.68 7.73 6.10
C SER A 46 -3.04 8.22 7.50
N ARG A 47 -3.03 9.53 7.72
CA ARG A 47 -3.59 10.13 8.93
C ARG A 47 -5.10 10.23 8.81
N ALA A 48 -5.82 10.02 9.92
CA ALA A 48 -7.21 10.42 10.00
C ALA A 48 -7.36 11.91 9.64
N SER A 49 -8.35 12.24 8.82
CA SER A 49 -8.47 13.59 8.27
C SER A 49 -9.16 14.52 9.26
N VAL A 50 -8.51 15.64 9.56
CA VAL A 50 -9.11 16.77 10.30
C VAL A 50 -9.61 17.88 9.38
N SER A 51 -9.24 17.83 8.10
CA SER A 51 -9.60 18.83 7.07
C SER A 51 -10.10 18.16 5.79
N LYS A 52 -10.38 18.97 4.75
CA LYS A 52 -10.75 18.46 3.41
C LYS A 52 -9.57 17.85 2.64
N ASN A 53 -8.37 17.83 3.20
CA ASN A 53 -7.19 17.22 2.60
C ASN A 53 -6.65 16.09 3.49
N GLY A 54 -5.97 15.13 2.87
CA GLY A 54 -5.32 14.00 3.52
C GLY A 54 -3.89 13.84 3.03
N VAL A 55 -3.15 12.96 3.69
CA VAL A 55 -1.77 12.63 3.34
C VAL A 55 -1.55 11.12 3.46
N VAL A 56 -0.79 10.55 2.53
CA VAL A 56 -0.40 9.14 2.54
C VAL A 56 1.12 9.02 2.57
N TYR A 57 1.56 8.07 3.39
CA TYR A 57 2.94 7.67 3.61
C TYR A 57 3.07 6.18 3.32
N LEU A 58 4.21 5.78 2.75
CA LEU A 58 4.51 4.41 2.38
C LEU A 58 6.01 4.27 2.06
N THR A 59 6.50 3.04 2.00
CA THR A 59 7.84 2.77 1.49
C THR A 59 7.73 1.93 0.22
N ILE A 60 8.43 2.36 -0.84
CA ILE A 60 8.54 1.63 -2.10
C ILE A 60 9.95 1.05 -2.19
N TYR A 61 10.06 -0.23 -2.52
CA TYR A 61 11.31 -0.87 -2.85
C TYR A 61 11.33 -1.26 -4.32
N ASN A 62 12.25 -0.67 -5.07
CA ASN A 62 12.57 -1.12 -6.41
C ASN A 62 13.65 -2.20 -6.31
N HIS A 63 13.28 -3.45 -6.52
CA HIS A 63 14.21 -4.58 -6.53
C HIS A 63 14.54 -5.08 -7.93
N GLY A 64 14.09 -4.35 -8.96
CA GLY A 64 14.50 -4.55 -10.34
C GLY A 64 15.97 -4.21 -10.57
N LYS A 65 16.43 -4.46 -11.80
CA LYS A 65 17.80 -4.14 -12.24
C LYS A 65 17.95 -2.69 -12.74
N TYR A 66 16.84 -2.02 -13.06
CA TYR A 66 16.82 -0.68 -13.63
C TYR A 66 16.10 0.31 -12.71
N SER A 67 16.38 1.60 -12.89
CA SER A 67 15.61 2.67 -12.26
C SER A 67 14.14 2.63 -12.70
N GLU A 68 13.28 3.07 -11.79
CA GLU A 68 11.83 3.21 -11.97
C GLU A 68 11.43 4.64 -11.62
N ASN A 69 10.35 5.15 -12.22
CA ASN A 69 9.77 6.44 -11.86
C ASN A 69 8.35 6.26 -11.32
N LEU A 70 8.09 6.78 -10.12
CA LEU A 70 6.72 6.95 -9.63
C LEU A 70 6.13 8.20 -10.30
N LEU A 71 5.21 8.03 -11.23
CA LEU A 71 4.58 9.10 -12.00
C LEU A 71 3.38 9.74 -11.29
N GLY A 72 2.83 9.09 -10.26
CA GLY A 72 1.71 9.62 -9.51
C GLY A 72 0.87 8.54 -8.85
N ALA A 73 -0.29 8.94 -8.36
CA ALA A 73 -1.25 8.01 -7.75
C ALA A 73 -2.69 8.48 -7.99
N SER A 74 -3.65 7.59 -7.73
CA SER A 74 -5.07 7.93 -7.68
C SER A 74 -5.81 7.13 -6.61
N ALA A 75 -6.87 7.71 -6.05
CA ALA A 75 -7.73 7.07 -5.06
C ALA A 75 -9.15 7.63 -5.16
N SER A 76 -10.17 6.78 -5.01
CA SER A 76 -11.58 7.18 -5.08
C SER A 76 -12.03 8.05 -3.90
N VAL A 77 -11.22 8.17 -2.84
CA VAL A 77 -11.52 8.96 -1.64
C VAL A 77 -11.24 10.45 -1.80
N ALA A 78 -10.59 10.88 -2.89
CA ALA A 78 -10.17 12.26 -3.11
C ALA A 78 -10.39 12.71 -4.55
N LYS A 79 -10.67 14.00 -4.75
CA LYS A 79 -10.81 14.61 -6.09
C LYS A 79 -9.49 14.62 -6.86
N LYS A 80 -8.37 14.84 -6.18
CA LYS A 80 -7.04 14.88 -6.80
C LYS A 80 -6.00 14.25 -5.88
N VAL A 81 -5.03 13.59 -6.47
CA VAL A 81 -3.90 12.97 -5.77
C VAL A 81 -2.61 13.44 -6.39
N GLN A 82 -1.65 13.88 -5.57
CA GLN A 82 -0.42 14.50 -6.02
C GLN A 82 0.79 14.00 -5.25
N LEU A 83 1.94 13.93 -5.92
CA LEU A 83 3.23 13.72 -5.26
C LEU A 83 3.76 15.06 -4.79
N HIS A 84 4.23 15.14 -3.55
CA HIS A 84 4.76 16.34 -2.93
C HIS A 84 6.09 16.05 -2.25
N THR A 85 6.94 17.07 -2.15
CA THR A 85 8.18 17.07 -1.38
C THR A 85 8.27 18.31 -0.51
N HIS A 86 9.11 18.25 0.50
CA HIS A 86 9.60 19.43 1.19
C HIS A 86 10.93 19.84 0.53
N LYS A 87 11.10 21.13 0.26
CA LYS A 87 12.36 21.69 -0.23
C LYS A 87 12.70 22.92 0.60
N LEU A 88 13.94 23.01 1.07
CA LEU A 88 14.44 24.21 1.70
C LEU A 88 14.75 25.22 0.59
N GLU A 89 13.98 26.30 0.52
CA GLU A 89 14.20 27.41 -0.40
C GLU A 89 14.35 28.67 0.44
N ASN A 90 15.51 29.31 0.38
CA ASN A 90 15.85 30.54 1.11
C ASN A 90 15.65 30.41 2.63
N GLY A 91 16.08 29.30 3.22
CA GLY A 91 15.91 29.01 4.66
C GLY A 91 14.48 28.63 5.07
N ILE A 92 13.52 28.62 4.14
CA ILE A 92 12.12 28.28 4.41
C ILE A 92 11.80 26.91 3.81
N LEU A 93 11.26 26.01 4.63
CA LEU A 93 10.80 24.71 4.17
C LEU A 93 9.46 24.86 3.44
N ARG A 94 9.45 24.61 2.12
CA ARG A 94 8.25 24.72 1.28
C ARG A 94 7.82 23.37 0.73
N MET A 95 6.51 23.13 0.71
CA MET A 95 5.94 21.98 0.01
C MET A 95 5.88 22.27 -1.49
N ARG A 96 6.37 21.33 -2.31
CA ARG A 96 6.41 21.43 -3.77
C ARG A 96 5.79 20.20 -4.40
N HIS A 97 4.89 20.41 -5.36
CA HIS A 97 4.35 19.35 -6.19
C HIS A 97 5.42 18.79 -7.14
N LEU A 98 5.48 17.46 -7.25
CA LEU A 98 6.36 16.74 -8.16
C LEU A 98 5.54 16.03 -9.24
N LYS A 99 6.03 16.09 -10.49
CA LYS A 99 5.47 15.34 -11.62
C LYS A 99 5.82 13.85 -11.55
N SER A 100 6.99 13.53 -11.01
CA SER A 100 7.45 12.17 -10.77
C SER A 100 8.51 12.13 -9.67
N ILE A 101 8.80 10.93 -9.16
CA ILE A 101 9.91 10.67 -8.24
C ILE A 101 10.70 9.48 -8.78
N SER A 102 12.01 9.66 -8.99
CA SER A 102 12.91 8.59 -9.43
C SER A 102 13.25 7.65 -8.27
N ILE A 103 13.28 6.36 -8.57
CA ILE A 103 13.60 5.27 -7.65
C ILE A 103 14.71 4.45 -8.31
N PRO A 104 15.98 4.63 -7.90
CA PRO A 104 17.08 3.87 -8.45
C PRO A 104 16.89 2.36 -8.30
N SER A 105 17.62 1.60 -9.11
CA SER A 105 17.70 0.14 -8.97
C SER A 105 18.12 -0.24 -7.55
N ARG A 106 17.56 -1.34 -7.04
CA ARG A 106 17.85 -1.90 -5.70
C ARG A 106 17.74 -0.90 -4.55
N SER A 107 16.92 0.14 -4.70
CA SER A 107 16.83 1.25 -3.75
C SER A 107 15.42 1.43 -3.18
N PHE A 108 15.35 2.10 -2.03
CA PHE A 108 14.11 2.44 -1.35
C PHE A 108 13.73 3.91 -1.59
N LEU A 109 12.45 4.15 -1.83
CA LEU A 109 11.84 5.47 -1.76
C LEU A 109 10.94 5.52 -0.52
N HIS A 110 11.26 6.42 0.40
CA HIS A 110 10.48 6.64 1.62
C HIS A 110 9.58 7.86 1.48
N LEU A 111 8.26 7.63 1.52
CA LEU A 111 7.27 8.68 1.67
C LEU A 111 6.90 8.77 3.14
N LYS A 112 7.43 9.77 3.84
CA LYS A 112 7.36 9.91 5.30
C LYS A 112 7.07 11.36 5.72
N PRO A 113 6.56 11.58 6.94
CA PRO A 113 6.42 12.93 7.48
C PRO A 113 7.73 13.73 7.38
N GLY A 114 7.63 14.98 6.90
CA GLY A 114 8.78 15.86 6.69
C GLY A 114 9.59 15.62 5.39
N GLY A 115 9.24 14.60 4.59
CA GLY A 115 9.88 14.32 3.30
C GLY A 115 8.88 14.23 2.16
N HIS A 116 9.14 13.32 1.22
CA HIS A 116 8.17 12.99 0.17
C HIS A 116 6.87 12.45 0.76
N HIS A 117 5.74 12.79 0.15
CA HIS A 117 4.44 12.28 0.54
C HIS A 117 3.43 12.37 -0.60
N ILE A 118 2.35 11.60 -0.49
CA ILE A 118 1.22 11.68 -1.42
C ILE A 118 0.13 12.52 -0.77
N MET A 119 -0.20 13.64 -1.40
CA MET A 119 -1.27 14.53 -0.94
C MET A 119 -2.60 14.14 -1.58
N LEU A 120 -3.63 13.99 -0.75
CA LEU A 120 -5.02 13.78 -1.14
C LEU A 120 -5.75 15.11 -1.04
N ILE A 121 -6.19 15.66 -2.17
CA ILE A 121 -6.83 16.98 -2.23
C ILE A 121 -8.31 16.81 -2.48
N GLY A 122 -9.13 17.48 -1.66
CA GLY A 122 -10.58 17.45 -1.77
C GLY A 122 -11.13 16.05 -1.48
N LEU A 123 -10.95 15.60 -0.25
CA LEU A 123 -11.53 14.35 0.25
C LEU A 123 -13.05 14.35 0.07
N ILE A 124 -13.57 13.29 -0.53
CA ILE A 124 -15.01 13.08 -0.75
C ILE A 124 -15.68 12.59 0.54
N LYS A 125 -14.92 11.85 1.38
CA LYS A 125 -15.34 11.39 2.71
C LYS A 125 -14.18 11.59 3.70
N LYS A 126 -14.50 11.87 4.96
CA LYS A 126 -13.48 11.94 6.04
C LYS A 126 -12.77 10.59 6.18
N LEU A 127 -11.44 10.62 6.27
CA LEU A 127 -10.62 9.46 6.61
C LEU A 127 -10.73 9.20 8.11
N LYS A 128 -11.30 8.06 8.50
CA LYS A 128 -11.50 7.66 9.90
C LYS A 128 -10.46 6.61 10.31
N LYS A 129 -9.87 6.78 11.50
CA LYS A 129 -8.93 5.81 12.09
C LYS A 129 -9.55 4.41 12.10
N GLY A 130 -8.75 3.39 11.81
CA GLY A 130 -9.17 1.99 11.79
C GLY A 130 -9.72 1.52 10.45
N ASN A 131 -10.13 2.44 9.57
CA ASN A 131 -10.53 2.11 8.21
C ASN A 131 -9.31 2.03 7.29
N SER A 132 -9.52 1.55 6.06
CA SER A 132 -8.54 1.60 4.99
C SER A 132 -9.18 2.03 3.67
N PHE A 133 -8.35 2.35 2.68
CA PHE A 133 -8.78 2.61 1.31
C PHE A 133 -7.73 2.13 0.29
N SER A 134 -8.16 1.88 -0.93
CA SER A 134 -7.26 1.50 -2.03
C SER A 134 -6.61 2.72 -2.68
N LEU A 135 -5.29 2.68 -2.81
CA LEU A 135 -4.48 3.64 -3.54
C LEU A 135 -3.85 2.96 -4.75
N LYS A 136 -4.00 3.56 -5.92
CA LYS A 136 -3.38 3.10 -7.17
C LYS A 136 -2.15 3.93 -7.47
N LEU A 137 -0.98 3.36 -7.28
CA LEU A 137 0.29 3.96 -7.69
C LEU A 137 0.51 3.73 -9.19
N ARG A 138 1.06 4.72 -9.88
CA ARG A 138 1.42 4.65 -11.30
C ARG A 138 2.92 4.78 -11.45
N PHE A 139 3.55 3.70 -11.90
CA PHE A 139 4.95 3.66 -12.27
C PHE A 139 5.11 3.73 -13.78
N GLU A 140 6.27 4.18 -14.23
CA GLU A 140 6.58 4.31 -15.66
C GLU A 140 6.70 2.93 -16.33
N LYS A 141 7.48 2.02 -15.75
CA LYS A 141 7.74 0.69 -16.34
C LYS A 141 6.87 -0.40 -15.71
N ALA A 142 6.75 -0.39 -14.38
CA ALA A 142 5.95 -1.34 -13.62
C ALA A 142 4.42 -1.17 -13.80
N GLY A 143 3.97 -0.08 -14.42
CA GLY A 143 2.56 0.19 -14.63
C GLY A 143 1.82 0.52 -13.32
N LYS A 144 0.61 -0.02 -13.16
CA LYS A 144 -0.27 0.30 -12.02
C LYS A 144 -0.11 -0.71 -10.90
N VAL A 145 0.15 -0.24 -9.68
CA VAL A 145 0.21 -1.06 -8.47
C VAL A 145 -0.88 -0.63 -7.51
N LEU A 146 -1.71 -1.57 -7.08
CA LEU A 146 -2.74 -1.34 -6.06
C LEU A 146 -2.19 -1.61 -4.67
N VAL A 147 -2.45 -0.70 -3.74
CA VAL A 147 -1.95 -0.73 -2.38
C VAL A 147 -3.09 -0.40 -1.42
N ASN A 148 -3.26 -1.20 -0.37
CA ASN A 148 -4.19 -0.89 0.72
C ASN A 148 -3.52 0.09 1.70
N VAL A 149 -4.19 1.21 2.00
CA VAL A 149 -3.68 2.28 2.88
C VAL A 149 -4.47 2.28 4.17
N ASN A 150 -3.82 1.95 5.28
CA ASN A 150 -4.44 1.91 6.60
C ASN A 150 -4.51 3.31 7.22
N ILE A 151 -5.66 3.71 7.77
CA ILE A 151 -5.83 5.03 8.38
C ILE A 151 -5.48 4.94 9.87
N ARG A 152 -4.39 5.63 10.24
CA ARG A 152 -3.88 5.78 11.60
C ARG A 152 -4.42 7.06 12.27
N HIS A 153 -4.08 7.26 13.54
CA HIS A 153 -4.46 8.46 14.28
C HIS A 153 -3.93 9.74 13.60
N ALA A 154 -4.62 10.88 13.80
CA ALA A 154 -4.30 12.16 13.16
C ALA A 154 -2.88 12.66 13.48
N GLY A 155 -2.40 12.41 14.71
CA GLY A 155 -1.04 12.76 15.17
C GLY A 155 0.03 11.70 14.87
N ALA A 156 -0.26 10.67 14.09
CA ALA A 156 0.71 9.60 13.85
C ALA A 156 1.99 10.15 13.17
N LEU A 157 3.13 9.89 13.81
CA LEU A 157 4.45 9.95 13.22
C LEU A 157 4.76 8.53 12.69
N GLY A 158 5.54 8.39 11.62
CA GLY A 158 5.93 7.05 11.13
C GLY A 158 6.64 6.24 12.23
N ASN A 159 6.90 4.95 12.02
CA ASN A 159 7.62 4.12 13.00
C ASN A 159 9.00 4.74 13.29
N GLN A 160 9.06 5.58 14.31
CA GLN A 160 10.27 6.08 14.92
C GLN A 160 10.44 5.17 16.14
N SER A 161 11.48 4.35 16.13
CA SER A 161 12.03 3.77 17.35
C SER A 161 12.43 4.93 18.26
N HIS A 162 11.51 5.34 19.12
CA HIS A 162 11.71 6.37 20.12
C HIS A 162 12.65 5.84 21.20
N HIS A 163 13.96 6.03 21.00
CA HIS A 163 14.90 6.06 22.13
C HIS A 163 14.89 7.50 22.65
N HIS A 164 13.87 7.84 23.45
CA HIS A 164 13.80 9.13 24.14
C HIS A 164 14.30 8.93 25.57
N SER A 165 15.61 9.05 25.77
CA SER A 165 16.19 9.24 27.09
C SER A 165 15.87 10.68 27.54
N LEU A 166 14.98 10.81 28.52
CA LEU A 166 14.74 12.05 29.24
C LEU A 166 16.00 12.44 30.03
N PRO A 167 16.43 13.71 30.06
CA PRO A 167 17.37 14.17 31.08
C PRO A 167 16.61 14.34 32.39
N THR A 168 16.99 13.57 33.41
CA THR A 168 16.52 13.77 34.79
C THR A 168 17.09 15.08 35.32
N THR A 169 16.24 16.09 35.47
CA THR A 169 16.58 17.31 36.21
C THR A 169 16.65 16.95 37.69
N LYS A 170 17.86 16.81 38.25
CA LYS A 170 18.05 16.76 39.70
C LYS A 170 17.84 18.16 40.26
N HIS A 171 16.75 18.38 40.96
CA HIS A 171 16.61 19.51 41.89
C HIS A 171 17.51 19.23 43.10
N HIS A 172 18.60 19.98 43.25
CA HIS A 172 19.31 20.08 44.53
C HIS A 172 18.72 21.28 45.28
N LYS A 173 18.05 21.01 46.41
CA LYS A 173 17.82 22.00 47.45
C LYS A 173 19.12 22.15 48.25
N HIS A 174 19.52 23.39 48.49
CA HIS A 174 20.23 23.82 49.69
C HIS A 174 19.57 25.11 50.18
#